data_AF-A0A7D4Q6V3-F1
#
_entry.id   AF-A0A7D4Q6V3-F1
#
_cell.length_a   1.000
_cell.length_b   1.000
_cell.length_c   1.000
_cell.angle_alpha   90.00
_cell.angle_beta   90.00
_cell.angle_gamma   90.00
#
_symmetry.space_group_name_H-M   'P 1'
#
loop_
_entity.id
_entity.type
_entity.pdbx_description
1 polymer ?
#
loop_
_entity_poly.entity_id
_entity_poly.type
_entity_poly.pdbx_seq_one_letter_code
_entity_poly.pdbx_strand_id
1 'polypeptide(L)'
;MKFRIPVFAFSLLATVGVSQYLYHPTLDSILSGSLALLVLMLTVTWSAPRLGSGGKAIAALLLVSAVLGFLFSQGLDVIYSLLATPAGMRFILPLEVAISGALILLVGVLARLLLSRPEVEK
;
A
#
# COMPACT_ATOMS: atom_id res chain seq x y z
N MET A 1 -13.69 -20.14 -0.51
CA MET A 1 -13.77 -18.67 -0.74
C MET A 1 -13.98 -17.85 0.54
N LYS A 2 -14.86 -18.26 1.48
CA LYS A 2 -15.21 -17.49 2.70
C LYS A 2 -14.05 -17.08 3.63
N PHE A 3 -12.97 -17.84 3.72
CA PHE A 3 -11.82 -17.50 4.59
C PHE A 3 -10.76 -16.58 3.96
N ARG A 4 -10.73 -16.43 2.62
CA ARG A 4 -9.66 -15.66 1.94
C ARG A 4 -9.78 -14.15 2.19
N ILE A 5 -11.02 -13.65 2.24
CA ILE A 5 -11.32 -12.23 2.46
C ILE A 5 -10.95 -11.77 3.88
N PRO A 6 -11.39 -12.44 4.97
CA PRO A 6 -11.02 -12.01 6.32
C PRO A 6 -9.51 -12.14 6.57
N VAL A 7 -8.86 -13.18 6.04
CA VAL A 7 -7.39 -13.33 6.15
C VAL A 7 -6.68 -12.19 5.41
N PHE A 8 -7.10 -11.86 4.18
CA PHE A 8 -6.52 -10.74 3.43
C PHE A 8 -6.71 -9.41 4.16
N ALA A 9 -7.92 -9.13 4.65
CA ALA A 9 -8.22 -7.92 5.39
C ALA A 9 -7.38 -7.81 6.66
N PHE A 10 -7.24 -8.91 7.42
CA PHE A 10 -6.39 -8.96 8.59
C PHE A 10 -4.91 -8.71 8.24
N SER A 11 -4.37 -9.38 7.23
CA SER A 11 -2.99 -9.17 6.78
C SER A 11 -2.73 -7.73 6.35
N LEU A 12 -3.70 -7.11 5.67
CA LEU A 12 -3.62 -5.72 5.22
C LEU A 12 -3.61 -4.75 6.41
N LEU A 13 -4.54 -4.92 7.36
CA LEU A 13 -4.59 -4.12 8.59
C LEU A 13 -3.34 -4.31 9.46
N ALA A 14 -2.85 -5.54 9.59
CA ALA A 14 -1.63 -5.85 10.33
C ALA A 14 -0.40 -5.20 9.67
N THR A 15 -0.29 -5.24 8.34
CA THR A 15 0.80 -4.60 7.59
C THR A 15 0.79 -3.09 7.81
N VAL A 16 -0.38 -2.45 7.73
CA VAL A 16 -0.52 -1.02 8.01
C VAL A 16 -0.15 -0.73 9.47
N GLY A 17 -0.81 -1.36 10.43
CA GLY A 17 -0.59 -1.07 11.85
C GLY A 17 0.85 -1.28 12.30
N VAL A 18 1.47 -2.41 11.94
CA VAL A 18 2.86 -2.70 12.31
C VAL A 18 3.84 -1.76 11.62
N SER A 19 3.67 -1.49 10.31
CA SER A 19 4.60 -0.59 9.60
C SER A 19 4.54 0.83 10.15
N GLN A 20 3.34 1.35 10.44
CA GLN A 20 3.20 2.72 10.92
C GLN A 20 3.64 2.88 12.37
N TYR A 21 3.35 1.88 13.23
CA TYR A 21 3.81 1.88 14.61
C TYR A 21 5.34 1.89 14.73
N LEU A 22 6.04 1.16 13.86
CA LEU A 22 7.51 1.12 13.86
C LEU A 22 8.15 2.36 13.21
N TYR A 23 7.42 3.06 12.35
CA TYR A 23 7.97 4.15 11.53
C TYR A 23 7.75 5.54 12.15
N HIS A 24 6.64 5.75 12.85
CA HIS A 24 6.24 7.06 13.39
C HIS A 24 6.48 7.20 14.90
N PRO A 25 6.90 8.40 15.38
CA PRO A 25 7.22 8.61 16.79
C PRO A 25 6.02 8.97 17.67
N THR A 26 4.90 9.41 17.08
CA THR A 26 3.71 9.88 17.80
C THR A 26 2.43 9.22 17.29
N LEU A 27 1.42 9.10 18.15
CA LEU A 27 0.13 8.51 17.80
C LEU A 27 -0.56 9.23 16.64
N ASP A 28 -0.49 10.56 16.59
CA ASP A 28 -1.14 11.34 15.52
C ASP A 28 -0.53 11.05 14.14
N SER A 29 0.80 10.92 14.06
CA SER A 29 1.48 10.52 12.82
C SER A 29 1.21 9.06 12.48
N ILE A 30 1.18 8.15 13.48
CA ILE A 30 0.83 6.73 13.27
C ILE A 30 -0.55 6.62 12.63
N LEU A 31 -1.55 7.32 13.17
CA LEU A 31 -2.92 7.26 12.68
C LEU A 31 -3.04 7.89 11.28
N SER A 32 -2.44 9.06 11.09
CA SER A 32 -2.49 9.77 9.80
C SER A 32 -1.77 9.00 8.69
N GLY A 33 -0.58 8.48 8.98
CA GLY A 33 0.18 7.60 8.07
C GLY A 33 -0.56 6.30 7.79
N SER A 34 -1.21 5.71 8.80
CA SER A 34 -2.03 4.50 8.63
C SER A 34 -3.18 4.73 7.68
N LEU A 35 -3.92 5.83 7.85
CA LEU A 35 -5.02 6.18 6.97
C LEU A 35 -4.53 6.42 5.54
N ALA A 36 -3.44 7.17 5.36
CA ALA A 36 -2.86 7.44 4.05
C ALA A 36 -2.43 6.14 3.34
N LEU A 37 -1.66 5.28 4.02
CA LEU A 37 -1.21 4.02 3.46
C LEU A 37 -2.38 3.08 3.14
N LEU A 38 -3.36 3.01 4.04
CA LEU A 38 -4.54 2.17 3.89
C LEU A 38 -5.34 2.55 2.63
N VAL A 39 -5.55 3.85 2.40
CA VAL A 39 -6.25 4.34 1.19
C VAL A 39 -5.54 3.86 -0.08
N LEU A 40 -4.21 4.01 -0.15
CA LEU A 40 -3.43 3.59 -1.32
C LEU A 40 -3.43 2.07 -1.49
N MET A 41 -3.34 1.31 -0.39
CA MET A 41 -3.46 -0.14 -0.41
C MET A 41 -4.84 -0.61 -0.85
N LEU A 42 -5.92 0.09 -0.47
CA LEU A 42 -7.27 -0.18 -0.96
C LEU A 42 -7.39 0.13 -2.46
N THR A 43 -6.77 1.22 -2.93
CA THR A 43 -6.71 1.56 -4.36
C THR A 43 -6.06 0.44 -5.17
N VAL A 44 -4.89 -0.07 -4.75
CA VAL A 44 -4.24 -1.18 -5.46
C VAL A 44 -5.01 -2.49 -5.33
N THR A 45 -5.62 -2.75 -4.17
CA THR A 45 -6.46 -3.94 -3.95
C THR A 45 -7.63 -3.97 -4.93
N TRP A 46 -8.22 -2.82 -5.21
CA TRP A 46 -9.29 -2.68 -6.18
C TRP A 46 -8.75 -2.73 -7.62
N SER A 47 -7.68 -2.03 -7.97
CA SER A 47 -7.22 -1.97 -9.35
C SER A 47 -6.53 -3.26 -9.82
N ALA A 48 -5.75 -3.92 -8.97
CA ALA A 48 -4.87 -5.01 -9.38
C ALA A 48 -5.59 -6.24 -9.98
N PRO A 49 -6.72 -6.73 -9.42
CA PRO A 49 -7.47 -7.85 -10.01
C PRO A 49 -8.13 -7.52 -11.36
N ARG A 50 -8.25 -6.23 -11.70
CA ARG A 50 -8.85 -5.76 -12.96
C ARG A 50 -7.80 -5.54 -14.06
N LEU A 51 -6.52 -5.64 -13.71
CA LEU A 51 -5.46 -5.69 -14.71
C LEU A 51 -5.57 -7.04 -15.43
N GLY A 52 -5.47 -7.03 -16.77
CA GLY A 52 -5.53 -8.25 -17.59
C GLY A 52 -4.42 -9.25 -17.26
N SER A 53 -4.18 -10.25 -18.10
CA SER A 53 -3.16 -11.27 -17.85
C SER A 53 -1.80 -10.96 -18.51
N GLY A 54 -0.76 -11.69 -18.12
CA GLY A 54 0.57 -11.66 -18.75
C GLY A 54 1.48 -10.48 -18.34
N GLY A 55 2.59 -10.33 -19.07
CA GLY A 55 3.67 -9.40 -18.72
C GLY A 55 3.26 -7.92 -18.67
N LYS A 56 2.34 -7.49 -19.54
CA LYS A 56 1.81 -6.11 -19.53
C LYS A 56 1.11 -5.77 -18.22
N ALA A 57 0.41 -6.75 -17.63
CA ALA A 57 -0.30 -6.55 -16.39
C ALA A 57 0.63 -6.52 -15.18
N ILE A 58 1.74 -7.27 -15.22
CA ILE A 58 2.81 -7.20 -14.23
C ILE A 58 3.49 -5.83 -14.31
N ALA A 59 3.85 -5.37 -15.50
CA ALA A 59 4.46 -4.06 -15.72
C ALA A 59 3.54 -2.92 -15.23
N ALA A 60 2.24 -2.98 -15.53
CA ALA A 60 1.26 -2.01 -15.05
C ALA A 60 1.17 -2.02 -13.51
N LEU A 61 1.15 -3.19 -12.89
CA LEU A 61 1.10 -3.31 -11.43
C LEU A 61 2.35 -2.75 -10.76
N LEU A 62 3.54 -3.03 -11.31
CA LEU A 62 4.80 -2.47 -10.85
C LEU A 62 4.79 -0.95 -10.92
N LEU A 63 4.39 -0.39 -12.06
CA LEU A 63 4.32 1.06 -12.26
C LEU A 63 3.34 1.71 -11.28
N VAL A 64 2.12 1.19 -11.18
CA VAL A 64 1.10 1.72 -10.26
C VAL A 64 1.61 1.67 -8.82
N SER A 65 2.23 0.57 -8.40
CA SER A 65 2.73 0.44 -7.03
C SER A 65 3.88 1.41 -6.73
N ALA A 66 4.79 1.63 -7.70
CA ALA A 66 5.84 2.62 -7.57
C ALA A 66 5.28 4.05 -7.45
N VAL A 67 4.28 4.40 -8.28
CA VAL A 67 3.61 5.70 -8.22
C VAL A 67 2.89 5.89 -6.88
N LEU A 68 2.17 4.88 -6.39
CA LEU A 68 1.50 4.96 -5.09
C LEU A 68 2.51 5.06 -3.93
N GLY A 69 3.64 4.37 -4.01
CA GLY A 69 4.73 4.52 -3.03
C GLY A 69 5.32 5.94 -3.03
N PHE A 70 5.48 6.53 -4.21
CA PHE A 70 5.87 7.93 -4.35
C PHE A 70 4.85 8.88 -3.71
N LEU A 71 3.56 8.70 -4.03
CA LEU A 71 2.48 9.49 -3.44
C LEU A 71 2.42 9.34 -1.92
N PHE A 72 2.70 8.15 -1.38
CA PHE A 72 2.76 7.94 0.07
C PHE A 72 3.88 8.77 0.71
N SER A 73 5.10 8.69 0.18
CA SER A 73 6.24 9.44 0.74
C SER A 73 6.02 10.96 0.70
N GLN A 74 5.45 11.48 -0.39
CA GLN A 74 5.06 12.89 -0.50
C GLN A 74 3.90 13.26 0.44
N GLY A 75 2.93 12.37 0.60
CA GLY A 75 1.83 12.56 1.55
C GLY A 75 2.33 12.63 2.99
N LEU A 76 3.35 11.85 3.33
CA LEU A 76 4.01 11.91 4.64
C LEU A 76 4.68 13.27 4.88
N ASP A 77 5.36 13.86 3.87
CA ASP A 77 5.94 15.21 4.01
C ASP A 77 4.89 16.26 4.41
N VAL A 78 3.71 16.17 3.81
CA VAL A 78 2.57 17.03 4.14
C VAL A 78 2.07 16.76 5.55
N ILE A 79 1.87 15.49 5.93
CA ILE A 79 1.39 15.10 7.27
C ILE A 79 2.35 15.61 8.36
N TYR A 80 3.65 15.38 8.19
CA TYR A 80 4.66 15.82 9.15
C TYR A 80 4.68 17.35 9.29
N SER A 81 4.52 18.07 8.17
CA SER A 81 4.46 19.53 8.17
C SER A 81 3.22 20.07 8.87
N LEU A 82 2.05 19.46 8.64
CA LEU A 82 0.79 19.88 9.26
C LEU A 82 0.73 19.58 10.75
N LEU A 83 1.27 18.44 11.18
CA LEU A 83 1.25 18.01 12.58
C LEU A 83 2.44 18.55 13.40
N ALA A 84 3.36 19.29 12.76
CA ALA A 84 4.61 19.76 13.38
C ALA A 84 5.39 18.64 14.10
N THR A 85 5.27 17.40 13.59
CA THR A 85 5.81 16.21 14.25
C THR A 85 7.28 15.99 13.89
N PRO A 86 8.10 15.47 14.82
CA PRO A 86 9.47 15.09 14.52
C PRO A 86 9.50 14.06 13.40
N ALA A 87 10.53 14.11 12.56
CA ALA A 87 10.68 13.22 11.41
C ALA A 87 10.68 11.71 11.78
N GLY A 88 10.96 11.31 13.02
CA GLY A 88 10.97 9.88 13.38
C GLY A 88 12.01 9.10 12.58
N MET A 89 11.67 7.87 12.15
CA MET A 89 12.53 6.98 11.35
C MET A 89 12.43 7.27 9.84
N ARG A 90 12.43 8.54 9.40
CA ARG A 90 12.39 8.82 7.96
C ARG A 90 13.64 8.30 7.27
N PHE A 91 13.42 7.74 6.09
CA PHE A 91 14.50 7.37 5.20
C PHE A 91 14.70 8.47 4.16
N ILE A 92 15.81 8.39 3.43
CA ILE A 92 15.96 9.19 2.22
C ILE A 92 14.85 8.84 1.22
N LEU A 93 14.37 9.84 0.48
CA LEU A 93 13.24 9.72 -0.44
C LEU A 93 13.28 8.45 -1.33
N PRO A 94 14.39 8.10 -2.02
CA PRO A 94 14.40 6.92 -2.89
C PRO A 94 14.11 5.61 -2.14
N LEU A 95 14.57 5.51 -0.88
CA LEU A 95 14.37 4.32 -0.07
C LEU A 95 12.93 4.23 0.45
N GLU A 96 12.32 5.35 0.85
CA GLU A 96 10.92 5.38 1.26
C GLU A 96 9.99 4.96 0.13
N VAL A 97 10.22 5.49 -1.07
CA VAL A 97 9.45 5.15 -2.27
C VAL A 97 9.61 3.66 -2.61
N ALA A 98 10.83 3.13 -2.53
CA ALA A 98 11.08 1.71 -2.79
C ALA A 98 10.37 0.80 -1.78
N ILE A 99 10.47 1.08 -0.48
CA ILE A 99 9.86 0.27 0.58
C ILE A 99 8.33 0.33 0.51
N SER A 100 7.76 1.54 0.44
CA SER A 100 6.30 1.72 0.38
C SER A 100 5.72 1.16 -0.92
N GLY A 101 6.41 1.37 -2.05
CA GLY A 101 6.03 0.79 -3.34
C GLY A 101 6.08 -0.73 -3.32
N ALA A 102 7.08 -1.33 -2.68
CA ALA A 102 7.17 -2.79 -2.51
C ALA A 102 6.05 -3.36 -1.62
N LEU A 103 5.70 -2.68 -0.53
CA LEU A 103 4.57 -3.08 0.32
C LEU A 103 3.24 -3.02 -0.44
N ILE A 104 3.01 -1.94 -1.18
CA ILE A 104 1.80 -1.77 -2.01
C ILE A 104 1.77 -2.81 -3.13
N LEU A 105 2.91 -3.09 -3.77
CA LEU A 105 3.04 -4.14 -4.78
C LEU A 105 2.67 -5.50 -4.23
N LEU A 106 3.19 -5.86 -3.04
CA LEU A 106 2.88 -7.10 -2.37
C LEU A 106 1.37 -7.24 -2.13
N VAL A 107 0.72 -6.19 -1.64
CA VAL A 107 -0.74 -6.14 -1.47
C VAL A 107 -1.46 -6.32 -2.79
N GLY A 108 -1.01 -5.65 -3.86
CA GLY A 108 -1.58 -5.78 -5.20
C GLY A 108 -1.47 -7.20 -5.76
N VAL A 109 -0.33 -7.86 -5.57
CA VAL A 109 -0.13 -9.27 -5.95
C VAL A 109 -1.06 -10.18 -5.15
N LEU A 110 -1.13 -10.00 -3.83
CA LEU A 110 -2.04 -10.76 -2.98
C LEU A 110 -3.51 -10.55 -3.39
N ALA A 111 -3.90 -9.33 -3.69
CA ALA A 111 -5.24 -9.01 -4.18
C ALA A 111 -5.54 -9.75 -5.49
N ARG A 112 -4.60 -9.81 -6.43
CA ARG A 112 -4.75 -10.61 -7.65
C ARG A 112 -4.90 -12.10 -7.34
N LEU A 113 -4.09 -12.66 -6.46
CA LEU A 113 -4.14 -14.10 -6.17
C LEU A 113 -5.39 -14.55 -5.40
N LEU A 114 -5.90 -13.67 -4.53
CA LEU A 114 -6.97 -14.00 -3.59
C LEU A 114 -8.36 -13.50 -4.03
N LEU A 115 -8.42 -12.38 -4.78
CA LEU A 115 -9.65 -11.67 -5.13
C LEU A 115 -9.95 -11.62 -6.64
N SER A 116 -9.07 -12.14 -7.51
CA SER A 116 -9.39 -12.23 -8.95
C SER A 116 -10.66 -13.04 -9.18
N ARG A 117 -11.55 -12.46 -9.98
CA ARG A 117 -12.76 -13.13 -10.46
C ARG A 117 -12.37 -14.02 -11.64
N PRO A 118 -13.00 -15.18 -11.83
CA PRO A 118 -12.80 -15.97 -13.05
C PRO A 118 -13.11 -15.09 -14.27
N GLU A 119 -12.21 -15.06 -15.25
CA GLU A 119 -12.44 -14.37 -16.52
C GLU A 119 -13.68 -15.01 -17.17
N VAL A 120 -14.69 -14.20 -17.48
CA VAL A 120 -15.79 -14.64 -18.34
C VAL A 120 -15.20 -14.75 -19.73
N GLU A 121 -14.93 -15.99 -20.15
CA GLU A 121 -14.53 -16.35 -21.51
C GLU A 121 -15.55 -15.72 -22.48
N LYS A 122 -15.07 -14.84 -23.36
CA LYS A 122 -15.86 -14.23 -24.44
C LYS A 122 -15.60 -14.97 -25.74
#